data_AF-A0A2D9PUF2-F1
#
_entry.id   AF-A0A2D9PUF2-F1
#
_cell.length_a   1.000
_cell.length_b   1.000
_cell.length_c   1.000
_cell.angle_alpha   90.00
_cell.angle_beta   90.00
_cell.angle_gamma   90.00
#
_symmetry.space_group_name_H-M   'P 1'
#
loop_
_entity.id
_entity.type
_entity.pdbx_description
1 polymer ?
#
loop_
_entity_poly.entity_id
_entity_poly.type
_entity_poly.pdbx_seq_one_letter_code
_entity_poly.pdbx_strand_id
1 'polypeptide(L)'
;MNGRAGRAIRSEGDRKVTRKRMRFIAVLAALALVVSACGSDDADDAAPATTAAPATTAAPATTAAPAATEAPAAADSSDAIKLPIHNWSSQIAGVYAVGAILEATGNSVEYISADS
;
A
#
# COMPACT_ATOMS: atom_id res chain seq x y z
N MET A 1 16.17 -44.11 -2.63
CA MET A 1 16.51 -42.86 -1.92
C MET A 1 15.91 -41.65 -2.65
N ASN A 2 14.58 -41.55 -2.64
CA ASN A 2 13.83 -40.45 -3.26
C ASN A 2 13.05 -39.73 -2.16
N GLY A 3 13.16 -38.40 -2.00
CA GLY A 3 12.21 -37.71 -1.11
C GLY A 3 12.49 -36.31 -0.53
N ARG A 4 13.49 -35.53 -0.97
CA ARG A 4 13.74 -34.19 -0.35
C ARG A 4 13.86 -32.98 -1.29
N ALA A 5 13.31 -33.03 -2.51
CA ALA A 5 13.34 -31.88 -3.43
C ALA A 5 12.00 -31.12 -3.58
N GLY A 6 10.90 -31.58 -2.94
CA GLY A 6 9.54 -31.06 -3.22
C GLY A 6 8.96 -30.01 -2.25
N ARG A 7 9.68 -29.60 -1.20
CA ARG A 7 9.10 -28.81 -0.08
C ARG A 7 9.43 -27.31 -0.11
N ALA A 8 10.53 -26.89 -0.73
CA ALA A 8 10.98 -25.49 -0.66
C ALA A 8 10.23 -24.54 -1.63
N ILE A 9 9.84 -25.02 -2.81
CA ILE A 9 9.20 -24.17 -3.83
C ILE A 9 7.73 -23.81 -3.53
N ARG A 10 7.07 -24.55 -2.63
CA ARG A 10 5.66 -24.31 -2.28
C ARG A 10 5.49 -23.17 -1.27
N SER A 11 6.51 -22.90 -0.45
CA SER A 11 6.44 -21.90 0.62
C SER A 11 6.52 -20.46 0.11
N GLU A 12 7.27 -20.19 -0.96
CA GLU A 12 7.40 -18.82 -1.51
C GLU A 12 6.10 -18.34 -2.17
N GLY A 13 5.45 -19.22 -2.95
CA GLY A 13 4.16 -18.97 -3.58
C GLY A 13 3.06 -18.78 -2.54
N ASP A 14 2.98 -19.68 -1.55
CA ASP A 14 1.99 -19.58 -0.47
C ASP A 14 2.17 -18.32 0.39
N ARG A 15 3.40 -17.87 0.65
CA ARG A 15 3.63 -16.64 1.44
C ARG A 15 3.19 -15.37 0.71
N LYS A 16 3.45 -15.28 -0.61
CA LYS A 16 3.01 -14.15 -1.44
C LYS A 16 1.48 -14.16 -1.61
N VAL A 17 0.91 -15.33 -1.84
CA VAL A 17 -0.55 -15.53 -1.95
C VAL A 17 -1.25 -15.23 -0.62
N THR A 18 -0.70 -15.66 0.52
CA THR A 18 -1.27 -15.39 1.85
C THR A 18 -1.19 -13.92 2.22
N ARG A 19 -0.09 -13.20 1.92
CA ARG A 19 -0.01 -11.74 2.14
C ARG A 19 -0.96 -10.96 1.24
N LYS A 20 -1.11 -11.35 -0.03
CA LYS A 20 -2.06 -10.72 -0.98
C LYS A 20 -3.50 -11.00 -0.57
N ARG A 21 -3.82 -12.25 -0.18
CA ARG A 21 -5.13 -12.64 0.36
C ARG A 21 -5.43 -11.94 1.69
N MET A 22 -4.45 -11.80 2.58
CA MET A 22 -4.63 -11.11 3.87
C MET A 22 -4.86 -9.61 3.70
N ARG A 23 -4.20 -8.96 2.73
CA ARG A 23 -4.53 -7.57 2.33
C ARG A 23 -5.93 -7.46 1.73
N PHE A 24 -6.32 -8.39 0.86
CA PHE A 24 -7.67 -8.43 0.30
C PHE A 24 -8.74 -8.66 1.38
N ILE A 25 -8.53 -9.60 2.30
CA ILE A 25 -9.43 -9.87 3.42
C ILE A 25 -9.53 -8.65 4.34
N ALA A 26 -8.43 -7.95 4.62
CA ALA A 26 -8.45 -6.73 5.43
C ALA A 26 -9.26 -5.61 4.75
N VAL A 27 -9.13 -5.45 3.43
CA VAL A 27 -9.93 -4.48 2.64
C VAL A 27 -11.41 -4.87 2.65
N LEU A 28 -11.73 -6.14 2.46
CA LEU A 28 -13.12 -6.63 2.50
C LEU A 28 -13.75 -6.51 3.90
N ALA A 29 -12.98 -6.75 4.96
CA ALA A 29 -13.43 -6.59 6.33
C ALA A 29 -13.71 -5.11 6.67
N ALA A 30 -12.85 -4.19 6.22
CA ALA A 30 -13.10 -2.76 6.35
C ALA A 30 -14.35 -2.33 5.56
N LEU A 31 -14.54 -2.86 4.35
CA LEU A 31 -15.74 -2.59 3.54
C LEU A 31 -17.01 -3.14 4.20
N ALA A 32 -16.95 -4.33 4.80
CA ALA A 32 -18.06 -4.92 5.55
C ALA A 32 -18.41 -4.10 6.80
N LEU A 33 -17.41 -3.56 7.50
CA LEU A 33 -17.62 -2.64 8.63
C LEU A 33 -18.31 -1.34 8.20
N VAL A 34 -17.96 -0.80 7.03
CA VAL A 34 -18.62 0.40 6.47
C VAL A 34 -20.09 0.11 6.09
N VAL A 35 -20.39 -1.09 5.60
CA VAL A 35 -21.77 -1.52 5.33
C VAL A 35 -22.57 -1.75 6.62
N SER A 36 -21.94 -2.24 7.68
CA SER A 36 -22.58 -2.41 9.00
C SER A 36 -23.03 -1.10 9.64
N ALA A 37 -22.43 0.04 9.29
CA ALA A 37 -22.88 1.34 9.76
C ALA A 37 -24.16 1.83 9.05
N CYS A 38 -24.66 1.07 8.06
CA CYS A 38 -26.00 1.15 7.49
C CYS A 38 -26.85 -0.10 7.85
N GLY A 39 -26.53 -0.78 8.96
CA GLY A 39 -27.37 -1.80 9.59
C GLY A 39 -28.39 -1.14 10.51
N SER A 40 -29.56 -0.81 9.96
CA SER A 40 -30.70 -0.25 10.67
C SER A 40 -31.30 -1.31 11.60
N ASP A 41 -31.14 -1.12 12.91
CA ASP A 41 -32.03 -1.52 14.02
C ASP A 41 -32.98 -2.72 13.77
N ASP A 42 -32.60 -3.91 14.24
CA ASP A 42 -33.56 -4.99 14.49
C ASP A 42 -33.94 -4.93 15.98
N ALA A 43 -35.05 -4.26 16.26
CA ALA A 43 -35.74 -4.33 17.55
C ALA A 43 -36.43 -5.70 17.71
N ASP A 44 -36.07 -6.43 18.76
CA ASP A 44 -36.70 -7.70 19.15
C ASP A 44 -37.97 -7.43 19.99
N ASP A 45 -39.07 -8.01 19.52
CA ASP A 45 -40.34 -8.39 20.18
C ASP A 45 -41.30 -7.33 20.76
N ALA A 46 -42.41 -7.08 20.01
CA ALA A 46 -43.80 -7.16 20.49
C ALA A 46 -44.80 -6.63 19.43
N ALA A 47 -45.78 -7.44 19.02
CA ALA A 47 -46.97 -6.96 18.30
C ALA A 47 -47.87 -6.13 19.25
N PRO A 48 -48.55 -5.03 18.80
CA PRO A 48 -49.65 -5.15 17.83
C PRO A 48 -49.90 -3.94 16.88
N ALA A 49 -50.84 -4.16 15.97
CA ALA A 49 -51.69 -3.18 15.28
C ALA A 49 -51.15 -2.37 14.07
N THR A 50 -51.96 -2.43 13.01
CA THR A 50 -51.84 -1.77 11.71
C THR A 50 -51.49 -0.29 11.83
N THR A 51 -50.34 0.11 11.30
CA THR A 51 -49.92 1.50 11.14
C THR A 51 -49.56 1.72 9.67
N ALA A 52 -50.09 2.82 9.09
CA ALA A 52 -49.85 3.19 7.70
C ALA A 52 -48.34 3.26 7.38
N ALA A 53 -47.96 2.79 6.20
CA ALA A 53 -46.58 2.76 5.74
C ALA A 53 -45.94 4.18 5.86
N PRO A 54 -44.74 4.30 6.44
CA PRO A 54 -44.06 5.59 6.53
C PRO A 54 -43.70 6.07 5.13
N ALA A 55 -43.83 7.38 4.92
CA ALA A 55 -43.51 8.04 3.66
C ALA A 55 -42.07 7.72 3.23
N THR A 56 -41.89 7.44 1.94
CA THR A 56 -40.60 7.27 1.28
C THR A 56 -39.78 8.55 1.42
N THR A 57 -38.88 8.58 2.41
CA THR A 57 -37.88 9.64 2.54
C THR A 57 -36.89 9.52 1.39
N ALA A 58 -36.80 10.57 0.57
CA ALA A 58 -35.84 10.64 -0.53
C ALA A 58 -34.41 10.57 0.03
N ALA A 59 -33.57 9.73 -0.60
CA ALA A 59 -32.16 9.58 -0.23
C ALA A 59 -31.39 10.91 -0.41
N PRO A 60 -30.40 11.20 0.45
CA PRO A 60 -29.59 12.40 0.34
C PRO A 60 -28.82 12.41 -0.99
N ALA A 61 -28.80 13.57 -1.66
CA ALA A 61 -28.05 13.75 -2.88
C ALA A 61 -26.55 13.53 -2.64
N THR A 62 -25.91 12.76 -3.53
CA THR A 62 -24.47 12.50 -3.49
C THR A 62 -23.70 13.78 -3.79
N THR A 63 -23.08 14.36 -2.77
CA THR A 63 -22.12 15.46 -2.93
C THR A 63 -20.86 14.94 -3.60
N ALA A 64 -20.50 15.51 -4.76
CA ALA A 64 -19.28 15.17 -5.46
C ALA A 64 -18.05 15.50 -4.61
N ALA A 65 -17.07 14.58 -4.59
CA ALA A 65 -15.79 14.80 -3.91
C ALA A 65 -15.02 15.96 -4.56
N PRO A 66 -14.29 16.77 -3.78
CA PRO A 66 -13.49 17.87 -4.32
C PRO A 66 -12.45 17.32 -5.30
N ALA A 67 -12.31 17.98 -6.45
CA ALA A 67 -11.28 17.66 -7.42
C ALA A 67 -9.90 17.84 -6.78
N ALA A 68 -9.06 16.81 -6.87
CA ALA A 68 -7.69 16.88 -6.40
C ALA A 68 -6.89 17.84 -7.29
N THR A 69 -6.48 18.98 -6.74
CA THR A 69 -5.53 19.88 -7.38
C THR A 69 -4.16 19.22 -7.39
N GLU A 70 -3.62 18.90 -8.57
CA GLU A 70 -2.25 18.43 -8.69
C GLU A 70 -1.28 19.54 -8.28
N ALA A 71 -0.44 19.25 -7.29
CA ALA A 71 0.63 20.16 -6.88
C ALA A 71 1.69 20.26 -8.00
N PRO A 72 2.28 21.44 -8.24
CA PRO A 72 3.32 21.58 -9.24
C PRO A 72 4.52 20.70 -8.90
N ALA A 73 5.03 19.96 -9.88
CA ALA A 73 6.24 19.16 -9.73
C ALA A 73 7.45 20.09 -9.54
N ALA A 74 8.23 19.85 -8.48
CA ALA A 74 9.51 20.53 -8.28
C ALA A 74 10.52 20.01 -9.30
N ALA A 75 11.34 20.90 -9.85
CA ALA A 75 12.42 20.53 -10.75
C ALA A 75 13.57 19.85 -9.96
N ASP A 76 14.13 18.79 -10.53
CA ASP A 76 15.33 18.14 -10.00
C ASP A 76 16.57 19.04 -10.14
N SER A 77 17.53 18.87 -9.23
CA SER A 77 18.83 19.55 -9.33
C SER A 77 19.64 19.02 -10.52
N SER A 78 20.36 19.91 -11.20
CA SER A 78 21.32 19.52 -12.26
C SER A 78 22.67 19.04 -11.71
N ASP A 79 22.94 19.27 -10.42
CA ASP A 79 24.18 18.84 -9.78
C ASP A 79 24.21 17.33 -9.56
N ALA A 80 25.40 16.74 -9.69
CA ALA A 80 25.60 15.32 -9.41
C ALA A 80 25.36 14.98 -7.93
N ILE A 81 24.73 13.83 -7.71
CA ILE A 81 24.48 13.28 -6.38
C ILE A 81 25.80 12.79 -5.82
N LYS A 82 26.31 13.49 -4.80
CA LYS A 82 27.56 13.15 -4.13
C LYS A 82 27.34 12.02 -3.12
N LEU A 83 27.98 10.87 -3.38
CA LEU A 83 27.95 9.69 -2.53
C LEU A 83 29.28 9.51 -1.79
N PRO A 84 29.32 9.77 -0.47
CA PRO A 84 30.51 9.51 0.33
C PRO A 84 30.80 8.01 0.43
N ILE A 85 32.08 7.64 0.29
CA ILE A 85 32.58 6.28 0.47
C ILE A 85 33.75 6.31 1.46
N HIS A 86 33.63 5.57 2.54
CA HIS A 86 34.77 5.11 3.33
C HIS A 86 35.20 3.71 2.87
N ASN A 87 36.39 3.27 3.28
CA ASN A 87 37.06 2.08 2.73
C ASN A 87 36.61 0.71 3.32
N TRP A 88 35.60 0.68 4.19
CA TRP A 88 34.91 -0.54 4.63
C TRP A 88 34.08 -1.23 3.52
N SER A 89 34.34 -2.53 3.30
CA SER A 89 33.79 -3.31 2.18
C SER A 89 32.25 -3.30 2.09
N SER A 90 31.56 -3.37 3.23
CA SER A 90 30.08 -3.38 3.26
C SER A 90 29.49 -2.08 2.72
N GLN A 91 30.07 -0.93 3.04
CA GLN A 91 29.57 0.34 2.51
C GLN A 91 29.95 0.50 1.05
N ILE A 92 31.18 0.14 0.66
CA ILE A 92 31.59 0.22 -0.75
C ILE A 92 30.58 -0.53 -1.63
N ALA A 93 30.24 -1.78 -1.25
CA ALA A 93 29.26 -2.57 -1.99
C ALA A 93 27.86 -1.91 -2.02
N GLY A 94 27.40 -1.40 -0.87
CA GLY A 94 26.11 -0.72 -0.78
C GLY A 94 26.03 0.57 -1.59
N VAL A 95 27.07 1.40 -1.55
CA VAL A 95 27.14 2.69 -2.24
C VAL A 95 27.24 2.51 -3.76
N TYR A 96 27.98 1.50 -4.23
CA TYR A 96 27.96 1.15 -5.65
C TYR A 96 26.59 0.63 -6.11
N ALA A 97 25.91 -0.19 -5.29
CA ALA A 97 24.56 -0.65 -5.61
C ALA A 97 23.57 0.51 -5.72
N VAL A 98 23.62 1.45 -4.77
CA VAL A 98 22.76 2.65 -4.79
C VAL A 98 23.12 3.55 -5.97
N GLY A 99 24.40 3.84 -6.20
CA GLY A 99 24.81 4.69 -7.33
C GLY A 99 24.40 4.10 -8.68
N ALA A 100 24.53 2.78 -8.88
CA ALA A 100 24.05 2.13 -10.10
C ALA A 100 22.52 2.25 -10.28
N ILE A 101 21.75 2.22 -9.20
CA ILE A 101 20.29 2.45 -9.26
C ILE A 101 20.00 3.90 -9.66
N LEU A 102 20.72 4.87 -9.08
CA LEU A 102 20.56 6.29 -9.39
C LEU A 102 20.96 6.60 -10.85
N GLU A 103 22.03 6.00 -11.36
CA GLU A 103 22.41 6.11 -12.76
C GLU A 103 21.36 5.47 -13.68
N ALA A 104 20.80 4.32 -13.29
CA ALA A 104 19.73 3.67 -14.04
C ALA A 104 18.43 4.49 -14.07
N THR A 105 18.20 5.37 -13.10
CA THR A 105 17.09 6.34 -13.11
C THR A 105 17.40 7.62 -13.88
N GLY A 106 18.60 7.74 -14.46
CA GLY A 106 19.04 8.88 -15.25
C GLY A 106 19.69 10.01 -14.45
N ASN A 107 20.03 9.78 -13.18
CA ASN A 107 20.74 10.75 -12.34
C ASN A 107 22.26 10.66 -12.55
N SER A 108 22.95 11.79 -12.37
CA SER A 108 24.42 11.84 -12.31
C SER A 108 24.89 11.55 -10.88
N VAL A 109 25.90 10.70 -10.72
CA VAL A 109 26.43 10.27 -9.41
C VAL A 109 27.94 10.54 -9.35
N GLU A 110 28.41 11.10 -8.23
CA GLU A 110 29.82 11.36 -7.95
C GLU A 110 30.24 10.66 -6.65
N TYR A 111 31.23 9.77 -6.73
CA TYR A 111 31.74 9.07 -5.56
C TYR A 111 32.88 9.84 -4.92
N ILE A 112 32.74 10.16 -3.63
CA ILE A 112 33.72 10.96 -2.89
C ILE A 112 34.33 10.11 -1.78
N SER A 113 35.65 9.95 -1.78
CA SER A 113 36.35 9.35 -0.65
C SER A 113 36.18 10.23 0.58
N ALA A 114 35.66 9.64 1.66
CA ALA A 114 35.43 10.29 2.95
C ALA A 114 36.39 9.78 4.04
N ASP A 115 37.43 9.05 3.64
CA ASP A 115 38.55 8.66 4.51
C ASP A 115 39.52 9.84 4.66
N SER A 116 40.09 10.04 5.85
CA SER A 116 41.01 11.14 6.18
C SER A 116 42.42 10.92 5.67
#